data_AF-A0A520HNN7-F1
#
_entry.id   AF-A0A520HNN7-F1
#
_cell.length_a   1.000
_cell.length_b   1.000
_cell.length_c   1.000
_cell.angle_alpha   90.00
_cell.angle_beta   90.00
_cell.angle_gamma   90.00
#
_symmetry.space_group_name_H-M   'P 1'
#
loop_
_entity.id
_entity.type
_entity.pdbx_description
1 polymer ?
#
loop_
_entity_poly.entity_id
_entity_poly.type
_entity_poly.pdbx_seq_one_letter_code
_entity_poly.pdbx_strand_id
1 'polypeptide(L)'
;MNASPPGREAGVTTLIGRLVDDSRTLVSAEVALYKAKASERVAAYKSAVVFFAAAGVLALAALIALLVGLILSLATLIGPLGATGVVIGGVLLIALVLALVGKGRLARPEGAA
;
A
#
# COMPACT_ATOMS: atom_id res chain seq x y z
N MET A 1 44.94 25.76 58.94
CA MET A 1 45.13 26.02 57.50
C MET A 1 44.65 24.80 56.73
N ASN A 2 43.82 25.04 55.72
CA ASN A 2 42.93 24.14 54.98
C ASN A 2 43.68 23.29 53.93
N ALA A 3 43.26 22.05 53.66
CA ALA A 3 43.56 21.34 52.41
C ALA A 3 42.50 20.26 52.11
N SER A 4 41.70 20.49 51.06
CA SER A 4 40.57 19.69 50.57
C SER A 4 40.99 18.41 49.82
N PRO A 5 40.13 17.36 49.77
CA PRO A 5 40.45 16.10 49.09
C PRO A 5 40.29 16.17 47.56
N PRO A 6 41.21 15.56 46.78
CA PRO A 6 41.08 15.43 45.32
C PRO A 6 40.15 14.26 44.98
N GLY A 7 39.06 14.50 44.26
CA GLY A 7 38.18 13.40 43.82
C GLY A 7 36.82 13.75 43.21
N ARG A 8 36.45 15.03 43.07
CA ARG A 8 35.09 15.41 42.63
C ARG A 8 34.91 15.56 41.12
N GLU A 9 35.99 15.63 40.36
CA GLU A 9 35.93 15.92 38.91
C GLU A 9 35.88 14.67 38.02
N ALA A 10 36.28 13.50 38.53
CA ALA A 10 36.21 12.24 37.79
C ALA A 10 34.77 11.68 37.63
N GLY A 11 33.83 12.14 38.45
CA GLY A 11 32.46 11.60 38.50
C GLY A 11 31.52 12.18 37.44
N VAL A 12 31.53 13.50 37.22
CA VAL A 12 30.57 14.16 36.31
C VAL A 12 30.89 13.85 34.85
N THR A 13 32.16 13.93 34.46
CA THR A 13 32.61 13.59 33.10
C THR A 13 32.35 12.13 32.75
N THR A 14 32.49 11.22 33.72
CA THR A 14 32.16 9.80 33.57
C THR A 14 30.66 9.57 33.38
N LEU A 15 29.80 10.28 34.12
CA LEU A 15 28.34 10.16 33.99
C LEU A 15 27.85 10.71 32.65
N ILE A 16 28.42 11.82 32.19
CA ILE A 16 28.11 12.39 30.88
C ILE A 16 28.56 11.43 29.77
N GLY A 17 29.75 10.83 29.90
CA GLY A 17 30.23 9.81 28.96
C GLY A 17 29.28 8.60 28.87
N ARG A 18 28.79 8.11 30.00
CA ARG A 18 27.79 7.01 30.04
C ARG A 18 26.45 7.42 29.44
N LEU A 19 25.96 8.61 29.71
CA LEU A 19 24.70 9.10 29.15
C LEU A 19 24.77 9.24 27.62
N VAL A 20 25.92 9.66 27.08
CA VAL A 20 26.16 9.73 25.63
C VAL A 20 26.18 8.34 25.01
N ASP A 21 26.85 7.37 25.66
CA ASP A 21 26.87 5.97 25.20
C ASP A 21 25.48 5.31 25.27
N ASP A 22 24.73 5.55 26.35
CA ASP A 22 23.36 5.06 26.51
C ASP A 22 22.42 5.68 25.46
N SER A 23 22.58 6.99 25.18
CA SER A 23 21.82 7.68 24.12
C SER A 23 22.11 7.08 22.75
N ARG A 24 23.38 6.78 22.46
CA ARG A 24 23.79 6.16 21.19
C ARG A 24 23.22 4.76 21.04
N THR A 25 23.20 4.00 22.13
CA THR A 25 22.60 2.66 22.22
C THR A 25 21.09 2.72 21.98
N LEU A 26 20.37 3.65 22.63
CA LEU A 26 18.94 3.86 22.42
C LEU A 26 18.60 4.19 20.97
N VAL A 27 19.33 5.13 20.36
CA VAL A 27 19.11 5.51 18.95
C VAL A 27 19.30 4.30 18.03
N SER A 28 20.35 3.49 18.25
CA SER A 28 20.58 2.28 17.44
C SER A 28 19.47 1.23 17.62
N ALA A 29 18.93 1.08 18.83
CA ALA A 29 17.82 0.18 19.11
C ALA A 29 16.53 0.66 18.44
N GLU A 30 16.25 1.96 18.44
CA GLU A 30 15.08 2.54 17.77
C GLU A 30 15.17 2.37 16.25
N VAL A 31 16.33 2.65 15.65
CA VAL A 31 16.57 2.39 14.22
C VAL A 31 16.38 0.91 13.88
N ALA A 32 16.87 0.00 14.73
CA ALA A 32 16.66 -1.43 14.56
C ALA A 32 15.17 -1.81 14.67
N LEU A 33 14.43 -1.19 15.59
CA LEU A 33 12.99 -1.40 15.78
C LEU A 33 12.18 -0.88 14.58
N TYR A 34 12.49 0.31 14.08
CA TYR A 34 11.89 0.87 12.87
C TYR A 34 12.18 -0.01 11.65
N LYS A 35 13.43 -0.47 11.50
CA LYS A 35 13.82 -1.39 10.44
C LYS A 35 13.06 -2.72 10.53
N ALA A 36 12.91 -3.28 11.73
CA ALA A 36 12.16 -4.50 11.97
C ALA A 36 10.68 -4.32 11.61
N LYS A 37 10.01 -3.28 12.13
CA LYS A 37 8.62 -2.94 11.79
C LYS A 37 8.42 -2.73 10.28
N ALA A 38 9.34 -2.00 9.63
CA ALA A 38 9.30 -1.80 8.20
C ALA A 38 9.44 -3.13 7.43
N SER A 39 10.38 -3.99 7.84
CA SER A 39 10.60 -5.29 7.20
C SER A 39 9.42 -6.25 7.37
N GLU A 40 8.79 -6.26 8.54
CA GLU A 40 7.62 -7.09 8.84
C GLU A 40 6.41 -6.65 8.01
N ARG A 41 6.17 -5.33 7.90
CA ARG A 41 5.14 -4.78 7.01
C ARG A 41 5.41 -5.20 5.56
N VAL A 42 6.64 -5.02 5.08
CA VAL A 42 7.02 -5.38 3.70
C VAL A 42 6.86 -6.87 3.42
N ALA A 43 7.19 -7.74 4.38
CA ALA A 43 7.02 -9.18 4.25
C ALA A 43 5.54 -9.57 4.09
N ALA A 44 4.64 -8.94 4.88
CA ALA A 44 3.21 -9.13 4.75
C ALA A 44 2.65 -8.62 3.40
N TYR A 45 3.16 -7.49 2.90
CA TYR A 45 2.78 -6.99 1.57
C TYR A 45 3.24 -7.92 0.44
N LYS A 46 4.41 -8.56 0.58
CA LYS A 46 4.96 -9.44 -0.47
C LYS A 46 4.06 -10.66 -0.73
N SER A 47 3.53 -11.29 0.32
CA SER A 47 2.59 -12.41 0.15
C SER A 47 1.26 -11.92 -0.40
N ALA A 48 0.76 -10.78 0.09
CA ALA A 48 -0.48 -10.17 -0.39
C ALA A 48 -0.43 -9.87 -1.89
N VAL A 49 0.70 -9.36 -2.41
CA VAL A 49 0.86 -9.06 -3.85
C VAL A 49 0.65 -10.30 -4.72
N VAL A 50 1.13 -11.48 -4.30
CA VAL A 50 0.94 -12.73 -5.07
C VAL A 50 -0.54 -13.12 -5.10
N PHE A 51 -1.22 -13.05 -3.96
CA PHE A 51 -2.66 -13.33 -3.89
C PHE A 51 -3.49 -12.31 -4.69
N PHE A 52 -3.16 -11.02 -4.63
CA PHE A 52 -3.81 -9.98 -5.41
C PHE A 52 -3.57 -10.14 -6.91
N ALA A 53 -2.35 -10.52 -7.31
CA ALA A 53 -2.04 -10.82 -8.71
C ALA A 53 -2.87 -12.02 -9.20
N ALA A 54 -2.91 -13.12 -8.44
CA ALA A 54 -3.71 -14.28 -8.77
C ALA A 54 -5.21 -13.94 -8.83
N ALA A 55 -5.73 -13.20 -7.85
CA ALA A 55 -7.11 -12.73 -7.84
C ALA A 55 -7.42 -11.83 -9.04
N GLY A 56 -6.51 -10.93 -9.42
CA GLY A 56 -6.66 -10.07 -10.59
C GLY A 56 -6.72 -10.87 -11.89
N VAL A 57 -5.86 -11.87 -12.05
CA VAL A 57 -5.88 -12.78 -13.22
C VAL A 57 -7.18 -13.57 -13.27
N LEU A 58 -7.63 -14.12 -12.15
CA LEU A 58 -8.90 -14.86 -12.06
C LEU A 58 -10.11 -13.96 -12.34
N ALA A 59 -10.12 -12.74 -11.80
CA ALA A 59 -11.18 -11.77 -12.07
C ALA A 59 -11.23 -11.39 -13.55
N LEU A 60 -10.08 -11.19 -14.20
CA LEU A 60 -10.00 -10.94 -15.64
C LEU A 60 -10.52 -12.13 -16.45
N ALA A 61 -10.09 -13.35 -16.11
CA ALA A 61 -10.55 -14.56 -16.78
C ALA A 61 -12.07 -14.75 -16.63
N ALA A 62 -12.60 -14.55 -15.41
CA ALA A 62 -14.03 -14.61 -15.14
C ALA A 62 -14.81 -13.54 -15.91
N LEU A 63 -14.29 -12.30 -15.99
CA LEU A 63 -14.92 -11.23 -16.76
C LEU A 63 -14.99 -11.60 -18.25
N ILE A 64 -13.91 -12.11 -18.83
CA ILE A 64 -13.89 -12.56 -20.24
C ILE A 64 -14.92 -13.69 -20.44
N ALA A 65 -14.91 -14.71 -19.58
CA ALA A 65 -15.86 -15.82 -19.66
C ALA A 65 -17.31 -15.36 -19.53
N LEU A 66 -17.58 -14.40 -18.63
CA LEU A 66 -18.91 -13.81 -18.43
C LEU A 66 -19.36 -13.05 -19.68
N LEU A 67 -18.50 -12.25 -20.30
CA LEU A 67 -18.81 -11.54 -21.54
C LEU A 67 -19.08 -12.51 -22.68
N VAL A 68 -18.26 -13.55 -22.83
CA VAL A 68 -18.50 -14.61 -23.84
C VAL A 68 -19.83 -15.30 -23.58
N GLY A 69 -20.12 -15.71 -22.35
CA GLY A 69 -21.39 -16.35 -21.98
C GLY A 69 -22.60 -15.45 -22.25
N LEU A 70 -22.47 -14.15 -21.96
CA LEU A 70 -23.52 -13.16 -22.24
C LEU A 70 -23.76 -13.01 -23.74
N ILE A 71 -22.69 -12.93 -24.54
CA ILE A 71 -22.79 -12.87 -26.01
C ILE A 71 -23.48 -14.12 -26.54
N LEU A 72 -23.05 -15.31 -26.11
CA LEU A 72 -23.65 -16.57 -26.56
C LEU A 72 -25.12 -16.67 -26.17
N SER A 73 -25.48 -16.23 -24.97
CA SER A 73 -26.87 -16.20 -24.52
C SER A 73 -27.72 -15.23 -25.35
N LEU A 74 -27.28 -13.98 -25.54
CA LEU A 74 -28.00 -13.00 -26.35
C LEU A 74 -28.04 -13.38 -27.84
N ALA A 75 -27.01 -14.06 -28.34
CA ALA A 75 -26.96 -14.49 -29.74
C ALA A 75 -28.13 -15.42 -30.08
N THR A 76 -28.67 -16.17 -29.11
CA THR A 76 -29.87 -17.00 -29.31
C THR A 76 -31.16 -16.20 -29.50
N LEU A 77 -31.20 -14.94 -29.06
CA LEU A 77 -32.39 -14.08 -29.14
C LEU A 77 -32.33 -13.10 -30.33
N ILE A 78 -31.20 -12.43 -30.53
CA ILE A 78 -31.05 -11.31 -31.48
C ILE A 78 -29.98 -11.54 -32.55
N GLY A 79 -29.42 -12.75 -32.59
CA GLY A 79 -28.35 -13.14 -33.50
C GLY A 79 -26.95 -12.68 -33.04
N PRO A 80 -25.88 -13.26 -33.62
CA PRO A 80 -24.51 -13.07 -33.12
C PRO A 80 -24.02 -11.62 -33.20
N LEU A 81 -24.29 -10.92 -34.30
CA LEU A 81 -23.85 -9.53 -34.50
C LEU A 81 -24.60 -8.55 -33.60
N GLY A 82 -25.90 -8.79 -33.37
CA GLY A 82 -26.69 -7.97 -32.45
C GLY A 82 -26.18 -8.12 -31.01
N ALA A 83 -25.90 -9.36 -30.59
CA ALA A 83 -25.40 -9.67 -29.27
C ALA A 83 -24.03 -9.01 -28.99
N THR A 84 -23.08 -9.14 -29.92
CA THR A 84 -21.76 -8.52 -29.75
C THR A 84 -21.84 -7.00 -29.69
N GLY A 85 -22.66 -6.37 -30.54
CA GLY A 85 -22.88 -4.93 -30.54
C GLY A 85 -23.44 -4.42 -29.20
N VAL A 86 -24.46 -5.09 -28.66
CA VAL A 86 -25.07 -4.73 -27.37
C VAL A 86 -24.08 -4.88 -26.22
N VAL A 87 -23.34 -5.99 -26.16
CA VAL A 87 -22.38 -6.24 -25.07
C VAL A 87 -21.22 -5.24 -25.13
N ILE A 88 -20.64 -4.99 -26.30
CA ILE A 88 -19.57 -4.00 -26.47
C ILE A 88 -20.08 -2.61 -26.07
N GLY A 89 -21.25 -2.20 -26.57
CA GLY A 89 -21.85 -0.92 -26.23
C GLY A 89 -22.06 -0.76 -24.73
N GLY A 90 -22.63 -1.76 -24.07
CA GLY A 90 -22.84 -1.76 -22.62
C GLY A 90 -21.54 -1.65 -21.82
N VAL A 91 -20.52 -2.45 -22.17
CA VAL A 91 -19.20 -2.41 -21.51
C VAL A 91 -18.53 -1.05 -21.69
N LEU A 92 -18.57 -0.47 -22.89
CA LEU A 92 -18.00 0.85 -23.16
C LEU A 92 -18.71 1.96 -22.39
N LEU A 93 -20.04 1.90 -22.26
CA LEU A 93 -20.80 2.86 -21.46
C LEU A 93 -20.39 2.78 -19.98
N ILE A 94 -20.28 1.57 -19.42
CA ILE A 94 -19.81 1.37 -18.04
C ILE A 94 -18.39 1.92 -17.88
N ALA A 95 -17.48 1.61 -18.81
CA ALA A 95 -16.10 2.09 -18.79
C ALA A 95 -16.03 3.63 -18.83
N LEU A 96 -16.85 4.28 -19.66
CA LEU A 96 -16.95 5.73 -19.74
C LEU A 96 -17.40 6.33 -18.40
N VAL A 97 -18.45 5.78 -17.78
CA VAL A 97 -18.94 6.25 -16.46
C VAL A 97 -17.85 6.13 -15.41
N LEU A 98 -17.17 4.98 -15.33
CA LEU A 98 -16.07 4.76 -14.39
C LEU A 98 -14.91 5.73 -14.63
N ALA A 99 -14.56 5.99 -15.89
CA ALA A 99 -13.51 6.96 -16.23
C ALA A 99 -13.89 8.38 -15.80
N LEU A 100 -15.14 8.80 -15.99
CA LEU A 100 -15.63 10.12 -15.57
C LEU A 100 -15.64 10.26 -14.03
N VAL A 101 -16.09 9.22 -13.31
CA VAL A 101 -16.06 9.17 -11.85
C VAL A 101 -14.62 9.24 -11.34
N GLY A 102 -13.72 8.45 -11.93
CA GLY A 102 -12.29 8.46 -11.60
C GLY A 102 -11.66 9.84 -11.81
N LYS A 103 -11.94 10.48 -12.95
CA LYS A 103 -11.50 11.86 -13.23
C LYS A 103 -12.01 12.85 -12.18
N GLY A 104 -13.26 12.71 -11.75
CA GLY A 104 -13.85 13.56 -10.71
C GLY A 104 -13.18 13.39 -9.33
N ARG A 105 -12.72 12.17 -9.01
CA ARG A 105 -11.98 11.89 -7.78
C ARG A 105 -10.57 12.47 -7.79
N LEU A 106 -9.89 12.44 -8.94
CA LEU A 106 -8.56 13.04 -9.12
C LEU A 106 -8.60 14.57 -9.18
N ALA A 107 -9.71 15.15 -9.67
CA ALA A 107 -9.89 16.60 -9.79
C ALA A 107 -10.33 17.28 -8.49
N ARG A 108 -10.58 16.53 -7.40
CA ARG A 108 -10.90 17.09 -6.10
C ARG A 108 -9.62 17.10 -5.25
N PRO A 109 -8.83 18.20 -5.25
CA PRO A 109 -7.76 18.33 -4.28
C PRO A 109 -8.42 18.29 -2.89
N GLU A 110 -8.04 17.31 -2.09
CA GLU A 110 -8.30 17.31 -0.66
C GLU A 110 -7.60 18.54 -0.07
N GLY A 111 -8.34 19.65 0.02
CA GLY A 111 -7.80 20.94 0.46
C GLY A 111 -8.73 22.15 0.32
N ALA A 112 -9.96 21.99 -0.18
CA ALA A 112 -10.99 23.03 -0.14
C ALA A 112 -12.06 22.67 0.91
N ALA A 113 -11.67 22.71 2.19
CA ALA A 113 -12.56 22.81 3.34
C ALA A 113 -11.77 23.46 4.49
#